data_AF-A0A292SJR1-F1
#
_entry.id   AF-A0A292SJR1-F1
#
_cell.length_a   1.000
_cell.length_b   1.000
_cell.length_c   1.000
_cell.angle_alpha   90.00
_cell.angle_beta   90.00
_cell.angle_gamma   90.00
#
_symmetry.space_group_name_H-M   'P 1'
#
loop_
_entity.id
_entity.type
_entity.pdbx_description
1 polymer ?
#
loop_
_entity_poly.entity_id
_entity_poly.type
_entity_poly.pdbx_seq_one_letter_code
_entity_poly.pdbx_strand_id
1 'polypeptide(L)'
;MVRQWQEKLYHKHYSETKISGPDFVKVAEAYGARGFRVTKEEEIIPVLQQAIECKQPVFIDFVVDEYEMVYPWVLAGNPLNKVLLSNDCPIN
;
A
#
# COMPACT_ATOMS: atom_id res chain seq x y z
N MET A 1 -5.53 -2.08 -4.84
CA MET A 1 -6.60 -1.63 -5.78
C MET A 1 -7.15 -2.79 -6.63
N VAL A 2 -6.57 -3.18 -7.77
CA VAL A 2 -7.15 -4.25 -8.63
C VAL A 2 -7.28 -5.59 -7.91
N ARG A 3 -6.29 -5.98 -7.09
CA ARG A 3 -6.36 -7.17 -6.22
C ARG A 3 -7.62 -7.17 -5.33
N GLN A 4 -7.95 -6.05 -4.69
CA GLN A 4 -9.13 -5.96 -3.80
C GLN A 4 -10.43 -6.29 -4.55
N TRP A 5 -10.56 -5.85 -5.80
CA TRP A 5 -11.70 -6.20 -6.66
C TRP A 5 -11.71 -7.69 -6.99
N GLN A 6 -10.56 -8.26 -7.39
CA GLN A 6 -10.42 -9.68 -7.67
C GLN A 6 -10.73 -10.56 -6.44
N GLU A 7 -10.28 -10.12 -5.27
CA GLU A 7 -10.52 -10.79 -4.00
C GLU A 7 -12.01 -10.81 -3.64
N LYS A 8 -12.68 -9.65 -3.72
CA LYS A 8 -14.07 -9.50 -3.29
C LYS A 8 -15.10 -9.98 -4.32
N LEU A 9 -14.90 -9.71 -5.61
CA LEU A 9 -15.91 -9.94 -6.64
C LEU A 9 -15.64 -11.16 -7.53
N TYR A 10 -14.41 -11.67 -7.53
CA TYR A 10 -13.97 -12.73 -8.45
C TYR A 10 -13.39 -13.94 -7.70
N HIS A 11 -13.91 -14.26 -6.52
CA HIS A 11 -13.53 -15.45 -5.75
C HIS A 11 -12.02 -15.62 -5.54
N LYS A 12 -11.29 -14.52 -5.33
CA LYS A 12 -9.82 -14.53 -5.18
C LYS A 12 -9.07 -15.04 -6.41
N HIS A 13 -9.68 -14.96 -7.59
CA HIS A 13 -9.00 -15.26 -8.84
C HIS A 13 -8.07 -14.10 -9.23
N TYR A 14 -6.83 -14.17 -8.74
CA TYR A 14 -5.80 -13.15 -8.99
C TYR A 14 -5.18 -13.31 -10.36
N SER A 15 -5.66 -12.54 -11.33
CA SER A 15 -5.11 -12.51 -12.69
C SER A 15 -4.20 -11.31 -12.85
N GLU A 16 -2.90 -11.54 -13.08
CA GLU A 16 -1.89 -10.52 -13.43
C GLU A 16 -1.79 -9.32 -12.45
N THR A 17 -2.05 -9.56 -11.16
CA THR A 17 -2.01 -8.51 -10.13
C THR A 17 -0.81 -8.58 -9.19
N LYS A 18 -0.06 -9.68 -9.20
CA LYS A 18 1.17 -9.82 -8.41
C LYS A 18 2.33 -9.22 -9.19
N ILE A 19 2.83 -8.07 -8.74
CA ILE A 19 3.92 -7.34 -9.39
C ILE A 19 5.12 -7.33 -8.45
N SER A 20 6.30 -7.70 -8.97
CA SER A 20 7.58 -7.52 -8.29
C SER A 20 8.22 -6.18 -8.69
N GLY A 21 8.89 -5.53 -7.73
CA GLY A 21 9.67 -4.31 -7.97
C GLY A 21 11.17 -4.50 -7.79
N PRO A 22 12.00 -3.54 -8.24
CA PRO A 22 13.43 -3.51 -7.91
C PRO A 22 13.65 -3.16 -6.44
N ASP A 23 14.92 -3.14 -6.01
CA ASP A 23 15.29 -2.55 -4.73
C ASP A 23 15.18 -1.02 -4.80
N PHE A 24 14.04 -0.47 -4.36
CA PHE A 24 13.75 0.96 -4.47
C PHE A 24 14.74 1.86 -3.71
N VAL A 25 15.34 1.37 -2.62
CA VAL A 25 16.38 2.09 -1.88
C VAL A 25 17.60 2.31 -2.77
N LYS A 26 18.08 1.25 -3.43
CA LYS A 26 19.22 1.34 -4.36
C LYS A 26 18.91 2.22 -5.57
N VAL A 27 17.68 2.15 -6.07
CA VAL A 27 17.25 3.04 -7.16
C VAL A 27 17.32 4.49 -6.70
N ALA A 28 16.79 4.84 -5.52
CA ALA A 28 16.86 6.19 -5.00
C ALA A 28 18.31 6.68 -4.83
N GLU A 29 19.19 5.84 -4.27
CA GLU A 29 20.61 6.15 -4.11
C GLU A 29 21.32 6.38 -5.44
N ALA A 30 21.00 5.58 -6.48
CA ALA A 30 21.56 5.76 -7.82
C ALA A 30 21.19 7.13 -8.45
N TYR A 31 20.05 7.71 -8.07
CA TYR A 31 19.63 9.05 -8.48
C TYR A 31 20.10 10.17 -7.54
N GLY A 32 20.96 9.87 -6.57
CA GLY A 32 21.49 10.84 -5.61
C GLY A 32 20.54 11.23 -4.49
N ALA A 33 19.45 10.46 -4.28
CA ALA A 33 18.57 10.61 -3.14
C ALA A 33 19.02 9.71 -1.97
N ARG A 34 18.60 10.07 -0.75
CA ARG A 34 18.74 9.22 0.44
C ARG A 34 17.63 8.18 0.45
N GLY A 35 17.97 6.89 0.43
CA GLY A 35 17.01 5.81 0.57
C GLY A 35 16.89 5.31 2.02
N PHE A 36 15.66 5.04 2.46
CA PHE A 36 15.37 4.30 3.70
C PHE A 36 14.40 3.16 3.39
N ARG A 37 14.52 2.05 4.13
CA ARG A 37 13.50 0.99 4.16
C ARG A 37 12.97 0.83 5.57
N VAL A 38 11.66 0.80 5.70
CA VAL A 38 10.94 0.60 6.96
C VAL A 38 10.20 -0.72 6.87
N THR A 39 10.48 -1.62 7.79
CA THR A 39 9.88 -2.97 7.85
C THR A 39 9.03 -3.20 9.08
N LYS A 40 9.13 -2.31 10.06
CA LYS A 40 8.39 -2.40 11.33
C LYS A 40 7.84 -1.05 11.75
N GLU A 41 6.79 -1.08 12.56
CA GLU A 41 6.11 0.12 13.03
C GLU A 41 7.00 1.01 13.91
N GLU A 42 7.86 0.42 14.75
CA GLU A 42 8.76 1.16 15.64
C GLU A 42 9.81 1.99 14.88
N GLU A 43 10.06 1.67 13.61
CA GLU A 43 11.04 2.36 12.75
C GLU A 43 10.44 3.62 12.09
N ILE A 44 9.11 3.75 12.06
CA ILE A 44 8.41 4.82 11.32
C ILE A 44 8.82 6.20 11.84
N ILE A 45 8.66 6.45 13.15
CA ILE A 45 8.93 7.77 13.74
C ILE A 45 10.42 8.14 13.62
N PRO A 46 11.39 7.28 13.97
CA PRO A 46 12.81 7.59 13.81
C PRO A 46 13.22 7.86 12.35
N VAL A 47 12.68 7.11 11.39
CA VAL A 47 13.03 7.30 9.97
C VAL A 47 12.41 8.58 9.42
N LEU A 48 11.18 8.91 9.79
CA LEU A 48 10.54 10.17 9.40
C LEU A 48 11.30 11.38 9.94
N GLN A 49 11.78 11.33 11.18
CA GLN A 49 12.62 12.40 11.75
C GLN A 49 13.91 12.57 10.93
N GLN A 50 14.63 11.49 10.66
CA GLN A 50 15.84 11.53 9.83
C GLN A 50 15.57 12.04 8.41
N ALA A 51 14.42 11.68 7.83
CA ALA A 51 14.03 12.12 6.51
C ALA A 51 13.74 13.63 6.46
N ILE A 52 13.04 14.17 7.45
CA ILE A 52 12.70 15.59 7.55
C ILE A 52 13.96 16.44 7.80
N GLU A 53 14.90 15.95 8.60
CA GLU A 53 16.18 16.63 8.87
C GLU A 53 17.16 16.56 7.69
N CYS A 54 16.91 15.67 6.73
CA CYS A 54 17.78 15.46 5.60
C CYS A 54 17.72 16.66 4.63
N LYS A 55 18.89 17.21 4.29
CA LYS A 55 19.02 18.34 3.34
C LYS A 55 19.08 17.91 1.87
N GLN A 56 18.78 16.64 1.58
CA GLN A 56 18.78 16.06 0.24
C GLN A 56 17.44 15.35 0.01
N PRO A 57 17.04 15.08 -1.26
CA PRO A 57 15.84 14.31 -1.55
C PRO A 57 15.86 12.96 -0.83
N VAL A 58 14.73 12.56 -0.25
CA VAL A 58 14.59 11.31 0.50
C VAL A 58 13.53 10.43 -0.14
N PHE A 59 13.82 9.14 -0.26
CA PHE A 59 12.88 8.09 -0.62
C PHE A 59 12.74 7.12 0.55
N ILE A 60 11.52 6.82 0.97
CA ILE A 60 11.25 5.85 2.03
C ILE A 60 10.39 4.73 1.45
N ASP A 61 10.91 3.51 1.49
CA ASP A 61 10.23 2.28 1.10
C ASP A 61 9.60 1.63 2.35
N PHE A 62 8.28 1.74 2.49
CA PHE A 62 7.53 1.12 3.58
C PHE A 62 7.03 -0.26 3.15
N VAL A 63 7.47 -1.30 3.84
CA VAL A 63 6.94 -2.66 3.66
C VAL A 63 5.61 -2.77 4.42
N VAL A 64 4.53 -2.99 3.68
CA VAL A 64 3.16 -3.12 4.20
C VAL A 64 2.57 -4.48 3.85
N ASP A 65 1.48 -4.88 4.52
CA ASP A 65 0.76 -6.11 4.19
C ASP A 65 0.19 -6.04 2.77
N GLU A 66 0.44 -7.08 1.96
CA GLU A 66 -0.01 -7.17 0.58
C GLU A 66 -1.54 -7.38 0.46
N TYR A 67 -2.18 -7.93 1.50
CA TYR A 67 -3.59 -8.29 1.54
C TYR A 67 -4.52 -7.23 2.11
N GLU A 68 -3.98 -6.15 2.70
CA GLU A 68 -4.77 -5.08 3.29
C GLU A 68 -5.70 -4.41 2.25
N MET A 69 -6.92 -4.09 2.66
CA MET A 69 -7.96 -3.54 1.79
C MET A 69 -8.38 -2.15 2.22
N VAL A 70 -8.88 -1.36 1.27
CA VAL A 70 -9.35 0.00 1.51
C VAL A 70 -10.84 -0.01 1.81
N TYR A 71 -11.19 0.46 3.01
CA TYR A 71 -12.56 0.72 3.47
C TYR A 71 -12.66 2.14 4.05
N PRO A 72 -13.85 2.77 4.09
CA PRO A 72 -15.14 2.28 3.57
C PRO A 72 -15.20 2.22 2.04
N TRP A 73 -15.94 1.25 1.50
CA TRP A 73 -16.06 1.05 0.05
C TRP A 73 -17.53 0.91 -0.39
N VAL A 74 -17.96 1.75 -1.32
CA VAL A 74 -19.24 1.61 -2.04
C VAL A 74 -18.97 0.95 -3.38
N LEU A 75 -19.62 -0.21 -3.62
CA LEU A 75 -19.49 -0.91 -4.91
C LEU A 75 -20.15 -0.12 -6.03
N ALA A 76 -19.61 -0.28 -7.24
CA ALA A 76 -20.20 0.33 -8.43
C ALA A 76 -21.67 -0.10 -8.60
N GLY A 77 -22.55 0.87 -8.85
CA GLY A 77 -23.98 0.65 -8.99
C GLY A 77 -24.79 0.69 -7.68
N ASN A 78 -24.15 0.75 -6.51
CA ASN A 78 -24.86 0.91 -5.23
C ASN A 78 -25.01 2.39 -4.83
N PRO A 79 -26.08 2.75 -4.07
CA PRO A 79 -26.22 4.08 -3.49
C PRO A 79 -25.18 4.32 -2.39
N LEU A 80 -24.86 5.60 -2.11
CA LEU A 80 -23.81 5.99 -1.15
C LEU A 80 -24.07 5.52 0.30
N ASN A 81 -25.33 5.22 0.66
CA ASN A 81 -25.67 4.68 1.97
C ASN A 81 -25.44 3.17 2.11
N LYS A 82 -25.07 2.47 1.03
CA LYS A 82 -24.75 1.03 1.04
C LYS A 82 -23.23 0.83 1.00
N VAL A 83 -22.62 0.98 2.17
CA VAL A 83 -21.17 1.00 2.38
C VAL A 83 -20.69 -0.33 2.97
N LEU A 84 -19.63 -0.89 2.41
CA LEU A 84 -18.86 -1.96 3.03
C LEU A 84 -17.87 -1.34 4.03
N LEU A 85 -17.93 -1.78 5.28
CA LEU A 85 -17.08 -1.25 6.36
C LEU A 85 -15.83 -2.10 6.65
N SER A 86 -15.85 -3.38 6.28
CA SER A 86 -14.75 -4.31 6.51
C SER A 86 -14.76 -5.46 5.50
N ASN A 87 -13.71 -6.28 5.53
CA ASN A 87 -13.59 -7.44 4.66
C ASN A 87 -14.58 -8.56 4.97
N ASP A 88 -15.23 -8.55 6.13
CA ASP A 88 -16.25 -9.56 6.47
C ASP A 88 -17.65 -9.16 5.98
N CYS A 89 -17.81 -7.90 5.52
CA CYS A 89 -19.09 -7.41 5.04
C CYS A 89 -19.49 -8.16 3.74
N PRO A 90 -20.68 -8.79 3.70
CA PRO A 90 -21.13 -9.55 2.53
C PRO A 90 -21.54 -8.62 1.39
N ILE A 91 -21.36 -9.11 0.16
CA ILE A 91 -21.79 -8.44 -1.07
C ILE A 91 -23.19 -8.97 -1.40
N ASN A 92 -24.21 -8.42 -0.72
CA ASN A 92 -25.61 -8.65 -1.05
C ASN A 92 -26.12 -7.52 -1.95
#